data_AF-A0A9W8Y4B6-F1
#
_entry.id   AF-A0A9W8Y4B6-F1
#
_cell.length_a   1.000
_cell.length_b   1.000
_cell.length_c   1.000
_cell.angle_alpha   90.00
_cell.angle_beta   90.00
_cell.angle_gamma   90.00
#
_symmetry.space_group_name_H-M   'P 1'
#
loop_
_entity.id
_entity.type
_entity.pdbx_description
1 polymer ?
#
loop_
_entity_poly.entity_id
_entity_poly.type
_entity_poly.pdbx_seq_one_letter_code
_entity_poly.pdbx_strand_id
1 'polypeptide(L)'
;MPTYKECRPGDVVHLPLQEPAEDSIIWRKLNPNGSEQPWNHPAVIIGKIEEDGKQCLRIRLCTSFGGRRIDKCKEPRHRNFYVLVDNKQDNTTHNSTRLTTLAPGSDKFTRRTYVNLSYGSEYFIEYKYLESWGPKLIQLDAESTQRIIDCRSS
;
A
#
# COMPACT_ATOMS: atom_id res chain seq x y z
N MET A 1 3.01 -5.33 -15.34
CA MET A 1 2.40 -5.83 -14.09
C MET A 1 2.02 -7.29 -14.28
N PRO A 2 2.16 -8.17 -13.26
CA PRO A 2 1.62 -9.53 -13.33
C PRO A 2 0.12 -9.50 -13.62
N THR A 3 -0.42 -10.51 -14.31
CA THR A 3 -1.86 -10.66 -14.55
C THR A 3 -2.63 -10.75 -13.23
N TYR A 4 -3.95 -10.53 -13.24
CA TYR A 4 -4.76 -10.68 -12.04
C TYR A 4 -4.53 -12.02 -11.35
N LYS A 5 -4.44 -13.13 -12.10
CA LYS A 5 -4.19 -14.47 -11.54
C LYS A 5 -2.82 -14.57 -10.86
N GLU A 6 -1.80 -13.93 -11.41
CA GLU A 6 -0.43 -13.96 -10.91
C GLU A 6 -0.20 -13.02 -9.72
N CYS A 7 -0.97 -11.94 -9.60
CA CYS A 7 -0.91 -11.03 -8.47
C CYS A 7 -1.20 -11.76 -7.15
N ARG A 8 -0.44 -11.38 -6.12
CA ARG A 8 -0.50 -11.98 -4.78
C ARG A 8 -0.53 -10.88 -3.71
N PRO A 9 -1.10 -11.17 -2.54
CA PRO A 9 -0.86 -10.35 -1.37
C PRO A 9 0.65 -10.12 -1.16
N GLY A 10 1.02 -8.89 -0.80
CA GLY A 10 2.40 -8.44 -0.63
C GLY A 10 2.96 -7.70 -1.85
N ASP A 11 2.41 -7.92 -3.06
CA ASP A 11 2.83 -7.19 -4.26
C ASP A 11 2.56 -5.68 -4.11
N VAL A 12 3.51 -4.87 -4.54
CA VAL A 12 3.38 -3.42 -4.55
C VAL A 12 2.94 -2.93 -5.92
N VAL A 13 1.80 -2.25 -5.92
CA VAL A 13 1.18 -1.61 -7.07
C VAL A 13 1.01 -0.12 -6.79
N HIS A 14 0.44 0.60 -7.73
CA HIS A 14 -0.10 1.93 -7.49
C HIS A 14 -1.32 2.16 -8.36
N LEU A 15 -2.10 3.13 -7.95
CA LEU A 15 -3.21 3.63 -8.73
C LEU A 15 -2.76 4.92 -9.43
N PRO A 16 -2.50 4.91 -10.75
CA PRO A 16 -2.18 6.12 -11.48
C PRO A 16 -3.32 7.14 -11.38
N LEU A 17 -2.98 8.42 -11.37
CA LEU A 17 -3.97 9.48 -11.53
C LEU A 17 -4.55 9.40 -12.95
N GLN A 18 -5.84 9.07 -13.04
CA GLN A 18 -6.58 9.00 -14.31
C GLN A 18 -7.87 9.83 -14.20
N GLU A 19 -8.55 10.05 -15.32
CA GLU A 19 -9.90 10.61 -15.27
C GLU A 19 -10.87 9.64 -14.57
N PRO A 20 -11.89 10.15 -13.86
CA PRO A 20 -12.89 9.32 -13.24
C PRO A 20 -13.54 8.36 -14.25
N ALA A 21 -13.51 7.07 -13.96
CA ALA A 21 -14.19 6.05 -14.75
C ALA A 21 -15.55 5.71 -14.12
N GLU A 22 -16.63 5.83 -14.89
CA GLU A 22 -18.01 5.63 -14.41
C GLU A 22 -18.25 4.25 -13.81
N ASP A 23 -17.52 3.24 -14.30
CA ASP A 23 -17.64 1.86 -13.87
C ASP A 23 -16.71 1.48 -12.71
N SER A 24 -15.96 2.43 -12.15
CA SER A 24 -15.02 2.14 -11.07
C SER A 24 -15.62 2.33 -9.67
N ILE A 25 -15.42 1.32 -8.84
CA ILE A 25 -15.83 1.30 -7.44
C ILE A 25 -15.11 2.37 -6.63
N ILE A 26 -13.81 2.56 -6.86
CA ILE A 26 -13.03 3.53 -6.08
C ILE A 26 -13.46 4.97 -6.40
N TRP A 27 -13.72 5.28 -7.67
CA TRP A 27 -14.16 6.61 -8.12
C TRP A 27 -15.51 7.00 -7.53
N ARG A 28 -16.43 6.04 -7.34
CA ARG A 28 -17.73 6.27 -6.67
C ARG A 28 -17.62 6.47 -5.17
N LYS A 29 -16.60 5.89 -4.53
CA LYS A 29 -16.42 5.90 -3.06
C LYS A 29 -15.50 7.00 -2.55
N LEU A 30 -14.62 7.53 -3.40
CA LEU A 30 -13.69 8.59 -3.00
C LEU A 30 -14.42 9.92 -2.82
N ASN A 31 -14.22 10.53 -1.66
CA ASN A 31 -14.61 11.91 -1.44
C ASN A 31 -13.61 12.81 -2.19
N PRO A 32 -14.01 13.60 -3.20
CA PRO A 32 -13.11 14.47 -3.94
C PRO A 32 -12.44 15.53 -3.05
N ASN A 33 -13.03 15.84 -1.89
CA ASN A 33 -12.48 16.76 -0.89
C ASN A 33 -11.76 16.05 0.28
N GLY A 34 -11.54 14.74 0.17
CA GLY A 34 -10.78 13.97 1.16
C GLY A 34 -9.30 14.35 1.21
N SER A 35 -8.71 14.35 2.40
CA SER A 35 -7.30 14.70 2.62
C SER A 35 -6.30 13.61 2.23
N GLU A 36 -6.73 12.35 2.14
CA GLU A 36 -5.93 11.24 1.61
C GLU A 36 -6.57 10.73 0.32
N GLN A 37 -5.88 10.96 -0.80
CA GLN A 37 -6.25 10.41 -2.09
C GLN A 37 -5.27 9.28 -2.48
N PRO A 38 -5.75 8.17 -3.06
CA PRO A 38 -4.92 7.00 -3.36
C PRO A 38 -4.00 7.17 -4.59
N TRP A 39 -4.16 8.27 -5.33
CA TRP A 39 -3.51 8.48 -6.62
C TRP A 39 -2.00 8.64 -6.51
N ASN A 40 -1.26 7.99 -7.40
CA ASN A 40 0.20 8.05 -7.51
C ASN A 40 0.95 7.67 -6.21
N HIS A 41 0.28 7.00 -5.29
CA HIS A 41 0.87 6.44 -4.09
C HIS A 41 1.12 4.95 -4.29
N PRO A 42 2.28 4.42 -3.85
CA PRO A 42 2.46 2.98 -3.79
C PRO A 42 1.42 2.39 -2.85
N ALA A 43 1.01 1.15 -3.11
CA ALA A 43 0.06 0.42 -2.29
C ALA A 43 0.42 -1.06 -2.27
N VAL A 44 0.22 -1.71 -1.13
CA VAL A 44 0.44 -3.16 -0.98
C VAL A 44 -0.90 -3.87 -1.22
N ILE A 45 -0.89 -4.88 -2.09
CA ILE A 45 -2.04 -5.80 -2.22
C ILE A 45 -2.16 -6.61 -0.93
N ILE A 46 -3.35 -6.61 -0.33
CA ILE A 46 -3.66 -7.36 0.88
C ILE A 46 -4.76 -8.42 0.65
N GLY A 47 -5.37 -8.44 -0.54
CA GLY A 47 -6.39 -9.43 -0.86
C GLY A 47 -6.88 -9.33 -2.30
N LYS A 48 -7.58 -10.37 -2.74
CA LYS A 48 -8.19 -10.51 -4.06
C LYS A 48 -9.64 -10.92 -3.88
N ILE A 49 -10.48 -10.50 -4.80
CA ILE A 49 -11.93 -10.72 -4.73
C ILE A 49 -12.53 -10.45 -6.10
N GLU A 50 -13.54 -11.24 -6.44
CA GLU A 50 -14.37 -11.01 -7.62
C GLU A 50 -15.73 -10.51 -7.15
N GLU A 51 -16.15 -9.34 -7.62
CA GLU A 51 -17.42 -8.70 -7.25
C GLU A 51 -18.11 -8.23 -8.53
N ASP A 52 -19.35 -8.67 -8.75
CA ASP A 52 -20.14 -8.39 -9.96
C ASP A 52 -19.39 -8.67 -11.28
N GLY A 53 -18.64 -9.78 -11.31
CA GLY A 53 -17.85 -10.18 -12.48
C GLY A 53 -16.58 -9.35 -12.71
N LYS A 54 -16.25 -8.41 -11.81
CA LYS A 54 -15.02 -7.62 -11.87
C LYS A 54 -13.94 -8.23 -10.98
N GLN A 55 -12.72 -8.28 -11.51
CA GLN A 55 -11.54 -8.69 -10.77
C GLN A 55 -11.01 -7.50 -9.97
N CYS A 56 -11.05 -7.63 -8.65
CA CYS A 56 -10.76 -6.55 -7.73
C CYS A 56 -9.67 -6.94 -6.73
N LEU A 57 -8.96 -5.93 -6.26
CA LEU A 57 -7.89 -6.03 -5.28
C LEU A 57 -8.24 -5.18 -4.06
N ARG A 58 -7.97 -5.73 -2.88
CA ARG A 58 -7.90 -4.96 -1.64
C ARG A 58 -6.46 -4.49 -1.48
N ILE A 59 -6.27 -3.19 -1.29
CA ILE A 59 -4.95 -2.56 -1.18
C ILE A 59 -4.86 -1.68 0.06
N ARG A 60 -3.66 -1.51 0.60
CA ARG A 60 -3.35 -0.47 1.59
C ARG A 60 -2.31 0.50 1.06
N LEU A 61 -2.60 1.79 1.16
CA LEU A 61 -1.67 2.82 0.70
C LEU A 61 -0.37 2.83 1.51
N CYS A 62 0.67 3.22 0.80
CA CYS A 62 1.97 3.53 1.34
C CYS A 62 2.21 5.05 1.28
N THR A 63 3.04 5.54 2.20
CA THR A 63 3.47 6.94 2.22
C THR A 63 4.94 7.04 2.60
N SER A 64 5.64 8.01 2.03
CA SER A 64 7.04 8.25 2.35
C SER A 64 7.25 9.42 3.31
N PHE A 65 6.22 10.25 3.54
CA PHE A 65 6.35 11.53 4.24
C PHE A 65 7.49 12.43 3.73
N GLY A 66 7.79 12.36 2.43
CA GLY A 66 8.94 13.05 1.83
C GLY A 66 10.28 12.43 2.23
N GLY A 67 10.32 11.13 2.57
CA GLY A 67 11.49 10.42 3.07
C GLY A 67 11.81 10.65 4.54
N ARG A 68 10.96 11.37 5.29
CA ARG A 68 11.19 11.69 6.70
C ARG A 68 10.78 10.54 7.61
N ARG A 69 11.37 10.51 8.82
CA ARG A 69 11.03 9.52 9.86
C ARG A 69 9.65 9.84 10.46
N ILE A 70 8.91 8.80 10.80
CA ILE A 70 7.54 8.91 11.30
C ILE A 70 7.45 9.74 12.58
N ASP A 71 8.45 9.66 13.45
CA ASP A 71 8.51 10.38 14.72
C ASP A 71 8.64 11.90 14.55
N LYS A 72 9.10 12.34 13.37
CA LYS A 72 9.15 13.75 12.96
C LYS A 72 7.89 14.19 12.20
N CYS A 73 7.04 13.26 11.80
CA CYS A 73 5.87 13.53 10.95
C CYS A 73 4.53 13.32 11.65
N LYS A 74 4.48 12.49 12.70
CA LYS A 74 3.25 12.11 13.38
C LYS A 74 3.41 12.13 14.91
N GLU A 75 2.34 12.52 15.58
CA GLU A 75 2.18 12.40 17.03
C GLU A 75 2.33 10.95 17.49
N PRO A 76 2.87 10.69 18.68
CA PRO A 76 3.10 9.34 19.21
C PRO A 76 1.92 8.37 19.04
N ARG A 77 0.70 8.83 19.33
CA ARG A 77 -0.54 8.05 19.26
C ARG A 77 -0.93 7.58 17.84
N HIS A 78 -0.36 8.18 16.79
CA HIS A 78 -0.65 7.81 15.41
C HIS A 78 0.45 6.95 14.78
N ARG A 79 1.60 6.79 15.44
CA ARG A 79 2.78 6.10 14.85
C ARG A 79 2.54 4.61 14.65
N ASN A 80 1.70 3.99 15.49
CA ASN A 80 1.30 2.59 15.40
C ASN A 80 0.48 2.27 14.13
N PHE A 81 -0.10 3.27 13.47
CA PHE A 81 -0.75 3.09 12.17
C PHE A 81 0.23 3.03 11.01
N TYR A 82 1.54 3.13 11.23
CA TYR A 82 2.53 3.14 10.15
C TYR A 82 3.59 2.08 10.38
N VAL A 83 3.76 1.21 9.39
CA VAL A 83 4.78 0.15 9.41
C VAL A 83 5.83 0.45 8.37
N LEU A 84 7.08 0.57 8.81
CA LEU A 84 8.22 0.84 7.93
C LEU A 84 8.45 -0.36 7.02
N VAL A 85 8.59 -0.13 5.72
CA VAL A 85 9.00 -1.16 4.76
C VAL A 85 10.51 -1.08 4.57
N ASP A 86 11.17 -2.23 4.49
CA ASP A 86 12.58 -2.31 4.09
C ASP A 86 12.83 -1.49 2.81
N ASN A 87 13.82 -0.61 2.87
CA ASN A 87 14.10 0.39 1.87
C ASN A 87 15.61 0.74 1.88
N LYS A 88 16.06 1.51 0.88
CA LYS A 88 17.49 1.84 0.72
C LYS A 88 18.01 2.93 1.68
N GLN A 89 17.14 3.64 2.38
CA GLN A 89 17.53 4.74 3.29
C GLN A 89 17.50 4.34 4.78
N ASP A 90 16.67 3.37 5.14
CA ASP A 90 16.46 2.96 6.52
C ASP A 90 16.00 1.52 6.59
N ASN A 91 16.85 0.67 7.13
CA ASN A 91 16.59 -0.75 7.35
C ASN A 91 16.56 -1.08 8.85
N THR A 92 16.40 -0.07 9.72
CA THR A 92 16.40 -0.25 11.17
C THR A 92 15.10 0.25 11.80
N THR A 93 14.58 -0.53 12.74
CA THR A 93 13.44 -0.11 13.55
C THR A 93 13.83 1.07 14.43
N HIS A 94 12.91 2.03 14.60
CA HIS A 94 13.15 3.17 15.47
C HIS A 94 11.87 3.68 16.11
N ASN A 95 11.95 4.14 17.36
CA ASN A 95 10.90 4.90 18.03
C ASN A 95 9.50 4.27 17.86
N SER A 96 9.42 2.96 18.12
CA SER A 96 8.20 2.14 18.08
C SER A 96 7.64 1.81 16.69
N THR A 97 8.39 2.04 15.60
CA THR A 97 8.02 1.51 14.29
C THR A 97 8.27 0.02 14.20
N ARG A 98 7.32 -0.70 13.60
CA ARG A 98 7.53 -2.08 13.14
C ARG A 98 8.19 -2.04 11.76
N LEU A 99 9.05 -3.00 11.47
CA LEU A 99 9.69 -3.17 10.16
C LEU A 99 9.09 -4.39 9.44
N THR A 100 8.68 -4.18 8.19
CA THR A 100 8.35 -5.25 7.26
C THR A 100 9.52 -5.51 6.33
N THR A 101 9.64 -6.77 5.95
CA THR A 101 10.69 -7.32 5.12
C THR A 101 10.15 -7.61 3.72
N LEU A 102 11.04 -7.51 2.74
CA LEU A 102 10.75 -7.79 1.35
C LEU A 102 11.07 -9.25 1.01
N ALA A 103 10.34 -9.82 0.08
CA ALA A 103 10.58 -11.17 -0.41
C ALA A 103 11.98 -11.27 -1.05
N PRO A 104 12.65 -12.44 -0.99
CA PRO A 104 13.92 -12.65 -1.67
C PRO A 104 13.86 -12.31 -3.17
N GLY A 105 14.85 -11.56 -3.67
CA GLY A 105 14.90 -11.14 -5.07
C GLY A 105 14.03 -9.92 -5.42
N SER A 106 13.27 -9.38 -4.46
CA SER A 106 12.49 -8.17 -4.65
C SER A 106 13.36 -6.90 -4.64
N ASP A 107 12.96 -5.87 -5.40
CA ASP A 107 13.61 -4.56 -5.31
C ASP A 107 13.14 -3.81 -4.06
N LYS A 108 13.88 -2.77 -3.68
CA LYS A 108 13.61 -1.95 -2.49
C LYS A 108 13.10 -0.58 -2.87
N PHE A 109 12.24 -0.01 -2.02
CA PHE A 109 11.91 1.41 -2.11
C PHE A 109 13.18 2.27 -2.02
N THR A 110 13.29 3.28 -2.87
CA THR A 110 14.43 4.22 -2.89
C THR A 110 14.40 5.19 -1.72
N ARG A 111 13.22 5.41 -1.14
CA ARG A 111 12.98 6.29 -0.01
C ARG A 111 12.34 5.53 1.14
N ARG A 112 12.50 6.07 2.35
CA ARG A 112 11.75 5.62 3.51
C ARG A 112 10.26 5.59 3.18
N THR A 113 9.65 4.42 3.32
CA THR A 113 8.26 4.17 2.91
C THR A 113 7.55 3.38 4.00
N TYR A 114 6.31 3.76 4.29
CA TYR A 114 5.50 3.18 5.34
C TYR A 114 4.18 2.69 4.76
N VAL A 115 3.73 1.50 5.16
CA VAL A 115 2.34 1.05 4.92
C VAL A 115 1.45 1.73 5.96
N ASN A 116 0.36 2.34 5.51
CA ASN A 116 -0.63 2.97 6.38
C ASN A 116 -1.73 1.96 6.76
N LEU A 117 -1.78 1.63 8.05
CA LEU A 117 -2.68 0.69 8.69
C LEU A 117 -3.96 1.35 9.23
N SER A 118 -4.14 2.66 9.05
CA SER A 118 -5.39 3.33 9.44
C SER A 118 -6.57 2.80 8.61
N TYR A 119 -7.78 2.88 9.16
CA TYR A 119 -8.99 2.37 8.52
C TYR A 119 -9.25 3.02 7.15
N GLY A 120 -9.06 4.33 7.05
CA GLY A 120 -9.29 5.10 5.82
C GLY A 120 -8.26 4.85 4.71
N SER A 121 -7.21 4.08 4.97
CA SER A 121 -6.13 3.81 4.00
C SER A 121 -6.28 2.48 3.27
N GLU A 122 -7.34 1.72 3.54
CA GLU A 122 -7.69 0.52 2.81
C GLU A 122 -8.67 0.84 1.68
N TYR A 123 -8.35 0.37 0.47
CA TYR A 123 -9.18 0.60 -0.70
C TYR A 123 -9.49 -0.71 -1.42
N PHE A 124 -10.63 -0.69 -2.08
CA PHE A 124 -11.09 -1.72 -2.99
C PHE A 124 -11.11 -1.15 -4.39
N ILE A 125 -10.44 -1.82 -5.32
CA ILE A 125 -10.27 -1.30 -6.68
C ILE A 125 -10.18 -2.41 -7.71
N GLU A 126 -10.71 -2.13 -8.90
CA GLU A 126 -10.56 -3.03 -10.04
C GLU A 126 -9.10 -3.16 -10.45
N TYR A 127 -8.65 -4.39 -10.65
CA TYR A 127 -7.29 -4.72 -11.08
C TYR A 127 -6.86 -3.95 -12.34
N LYS A 128 -7.79 -3.74 -13.29
CA LYS A 128 -7.51 -3.05 -14.56
C LYS A 128 -7.06 -1.59 -14.41
N TYR A 129 -7.30 -0.98 -13.26
CA TYR A 129 -6.89 0.40 -12.97
C TYR A 129 -5.55 0.48 -12.24
N LEU A 130 -4.94 -0.64 -11.90
CA LEU A 130 -3.67 -0.67 -11.18
C LEU A 130 -2.49 -0.84 -12.13
N GLU A 131 -1.36 -0.28 -11.73
CA GLU A 131 -0.09 -0.42 -12.41
C GLU A 131 1.02 -0.83 -11.43
N SER A 132 2.09 -1.43 -11.95
CA SER A 132 3.28 -1.71 -11.14
C SER A 132 3.91 -0.40 -10.67
N TRP A 133 4.30 -0.31 -9.39
CA TRP A 133 4.91 0.91 -8.84
C TRP A 133 6.26 1.28 -9.48
N GLY A 134 6.97 0.29 -10.01
CA GLY A 134 8.27 0.51 -10.64
C GLY A 134 8.61 -0.54 -11.68
N PRO A 135 9.76 -0.39 -12.36
CA PRO A 135 10.22 -1.29 -13.42
C PRO A 135 10.57 -2.69 -12.88
N LYS A 136 10.86 -2.80 -11.59
CA LYS A 136 11.10 -4.06 -10.88
C LYS A 136 10.02 -4.27 -9.83
N LEU A 137 9.64 -5.52 -9.63
CA LEU A 137 8.64 -5.90 -8.65
C LEU A 137 9.16 -5.67 -7.22
N ILE A 138 8.40 -4.88 -6.47
CA ILE A 138 8.53 -4.80 -5.01
C ILE A 138 7.44 -5.70 -4.42
N GLN A 139 7.81 -6.58 -3.51
CA GLN A 139 6.93 -7.55 -2.90
C GLN A 139 7.36 -7.76 -1.45
N LEU A 140 6.41 -7.60 -0.52
CA LEU A 140 6.61 -7.94 0.88
C LEU A 140 6.63 -9.46 1.05
N ASP A 141 7.40 -9.96 2.02
CA ASP A 141 7.35 -11.39 2.34
C ASP A 141 6.01 -11.80 2.98
N ALA A 142 5.79 -13.11 3.08
CA ALA A 142 4.53 -13.66 3.56
C ALA A 142 4.22 -13.24 5.00
N GLU A 143 5.22 -13.23 5.90
CA GLU A 143 5.03 -12.86 7.30
C GLU A 143 4.64 -11.38 7.45
N SER A 144 5.35 -10.49 6.76
CA SER A 144 5.07 -9.06 6.74
C SER A 144 3.71 -8.74 6.14
N THR A 145 3.38 -9.43 5.05
CA THR A 145 2.08 -9.30 4.39
C THR A 145 0.95 -9.74 5.32
N GLN A 146 1.10 -10.90 5.98
CA GLN A 146 0.10 -11.41 6.90
C GLN A 146 -0.12 -10.46 8.08
N ARG A 147 0.96 -9.90 8.64
CA ARG A 147 0.86 -8.89 9.71
C ARG A 147 0.08 -7.64 9.28
N ILE A 148 0.23 -7.19 8.04
CA ILE A 148 -0.53 -6.05 7.50
C ILE A 148 -2.01 -6.42 7.33
N ILE A 149 -2.29 -7.64 6.85
CA ILE A 149 -3.66 -8.17 6.69
C ILE A 149 -4.37 -8.28 8.04
N ASP A 150 -3.68 -8.79 9.06
CA ASP A 150 -4.21 -9.05 10.40
C ASP A 150 -4.40 -7.78 11.22
N CYS A 151 -3.74 -6.68 10.84
CA CYS A 151 -4.00 -5.35 11.38
C CYS A 151 -5.36 -4.82 10.88
N ARG A 152 -6.44 -5.54 11.22
CA ARG A 152 -7.78 -4.94 11.29
C ARG A 152 -7.72 -3.96 12.45
N SER A 153 -7.83 -2.67 12.13
CA SER A 153 -7.90 -1.62 13.13
C SER A 153 -9.10 -1.92 14.04
N SER A 154 -8.82 -2.43 15.23
CA SER A 154 -9.78 -2.58 16.34
C SER A 154 -10.35 -1.23 16.76
#